data_AF-A0A7C9VB42-F1
#
_entry.id   AF-A0A7C9VB42-F1
#
_cell.length_a   1.000
_cell.length_b   1.000
_cell.length_c   1.000
_cell.angle_alpha   90.00
_cell.angle_beta   90.00
_cell.angle_gamma   90.00
#
_symmetry.space_group_name_H-M   'P 1'
#
loop_
_entity.id
_entity.type
_entity.pdbx_description
1 polymer ?
#
loop_
_entity_poly.entity_id
_entity_poly.type
_entity_poly.pdbx_seq_one_letter_code
_entity_poly.pdbx_strand_id
1 'polypeptide(L)' 'MSDDQTAKVTAHQKNDDDKWYYSISGDDERVGPYDSEEEALVAGEEVLDEMAGDEEDEDEDGDEVVAEDDSDEEKATA' A
#
# COMPACT_ATOMS: atom_id res chain seq x y z
N MET A 1 14.59 -7.01 -10.63
CA MET A 1 15.15 -5.78 -10.05
C MET A 1 13.94 -5.01 -9.59
N SER A 2 13.62 -5.09 -8.30
CA SER A 2 12.60 -4.24 -7.72
C SER A 2 13.14 -2.83 -7.86
N ASP A 3 12.51 -2.05 -8.75
CA ASP A 3 12.75 -0.62 -8.79
C ASP A 3 12.34 -0.16 -7.40
N ASP A 4 13.34 0.22 -6.60
CA ASP A 4 13.19 0.81 -5.29
C ASP A 4 12.54 2.19 -5.49
N GLN A 5 11.28 2.18 -5.94
CA GLN A 5 10.40 3.32 -5.86
C GLN A 5 9.99 3.44 -4.39
N THR A 6 10.98 3.64 -3.51
CA THR A 6 10.74 4.05 -2.13
C THR A 6 10.16 5.45 -2.22
N ALA A 7 8.83 5.52 -2.29
CA ALA A 7 8.10 6.75 -2.12
C ALA A 7 8.63 7.42 -0.84
N LYS A 8 8.92 8.72 -0.92
CA LYS A 8 9.57 9.46 0.17
C LYS A 8 8.80 10.72 0.50
N VAL A 9 8.53 10.91 1.79
CA VAL A 9 7.89 12.11 2.33
C VAL A 9 8.91 13.23 2.41
N THR A 10 8.52 14.41 1.94
CA THR A 10 9.34 15.63 1.97
C THR A 10 8.50 16.78 2.49
N ALA A 11 8.99 17.47 3.52
CA ALA A 11 8.33 18.65 4.08
C ALA A 11 8.91 19.95 3.48
N HIS A 12 8.02 20.92 3.25
CA HIS A 12 8.32 22.21 2.66
C HIS A 12 7.60 23.32 3.43
N GLN A 13 8.35 24.31 3.89
CA GLN A 13 7.77 25.52 4.49
C GLN A 13 7.43 26.54 3.41
N LYS A 14 6.22 27.12 3.48
CA LYS A 14 5.84 28.23 2.61
C LYS A 14 6.20 29.55 3.30
N ASN A 15 7.06 30.34 2.65
CA ASN A 15 7.61 31.60 3.19
C ASN A 15 6.57 32.67 3.59
N ASP A 16 5.29 32.49 3.26
CA ASP A 16 4.23 33.49 3.50
C ASP A 16 3.49 33.32 4.85
N ASP A 17 3.47 32.10 5.40
CA ASP A 17 2.54 31.74 6.50
C ASP A 17 3.24 31.04 7.68
N ASP A 18 4.56 30.86 7.62
CA ASP A 18 5.36 30.00 8.54
C ASP A 18 4.86 28.54 8.63
N LYS A 19 3.90 28.15 7.78
CA LYS A 19 3.28 26.84 7.76
C LYS A 19 4.06 25.83 6.92
N TRP A 20 4.00 24.59 7.38
CA TRP A 20 4.65 23.44 6.76
C TRP A 20 3.65 22.61 5.97
N TYR A 21 4.12 22.01 4.88
CA TYR A 21 3.34 21.13 4.03
C TYR A 21 4.22 19.95 3.63
N TYR A 22 3.69 18.73 3.67
CA TYR A 22 4.41 17.58 3.13
C TYR A 22 3.95 17.25 1.71
N SER A 23 4.80 16.53 0.99
CA SER A 23 4.52 15.92 -0.32
C SER A 23 5.21 14.57 -0.40
N ILE A 24 4.59 13.60 -1.04
CA ILE A 24 5.13 12.25 -1.22
C ILE A 24 5.74 12.14 -2.60
N SER A 25 6.96 11.63 -2.71
CA SER A 25 7.65 11.49 -4.01
C SER A 25 6.85 10.58 -4.94
N GLY A 26 6.32 11.16 -6.03
CA GLY A 26 5.36 10.51 -6.94
C GLY A 26 4.02 11.24 -7.00
N ASP A 27 3.75 12.09 -6.01
CA ASP A 27 2.55 12.90 -5.88
C ASP A 27 2.92 14.40 -5.74
N ASP A 28 2.32 15.26 -6.58
CA ASP A 28 2.58 16.72 -6.56
C ASP A 28 1.67 17.45 -5.55
N GLU A 29 0.77 16.73 -4.87
CA GLU A 29 -0.10 17.31 -3.87
C GLU A 29 0.69 17.69 -2.62
N ARG A 30 0.43 18.90 -2.15
CA ARG A 30 0.98 19.42 -0.90
C ARG A 30 -0.10 19.39 0.15
N VAL A 31 0.07 18.53 1.14
CA VAL A 31 -0.89 18.34 2.23
C VAL A 31 -0.45 19.16 3.44
N GLY A 32 -1.41 19.85 4.07
CA GLY A 32 -1.20 20.77 5.20
C GLY A 32 -2.30 21.84 5.27
N PRO A 33 -2.13 22.93 6.04
CA PRO A 33 -0.91 23.36 6.74
C PRO A 33 -0.66 22.68 8.09
N TYR A 34 0.61 22.50 8.43
CA TYR A 34 1.12 22.05 9.73
C TYR A 34 1.89 23.16 10.45
N ASP A 35 1.94 23.07 11.78
CA ASP A 35 2.63 24.05 12.62
C ASP A 35 4.16 23.82 12.69
N SER A 36 4.66 22.65 12.29
CA SER A 36 6.09 22.32 12.33
C SER A 36 6.48 21.30 11.26
N GLU A 37 7.77 21.28 10.90
CA GLU A 37 8.35 20.33 9.95
C GLU A 37 8.11 18.87 10.37
N GLU A 38 8.36 18.57 11.65
CA GLU A 38 8.19 17.23 12.22
C GLU A 38 6.74 16.74 12.11
N GLU A 39 5.77 17.62 12.38
CA GLU A 39 4.34 17.29 12.30
C GLU A 39 3.90 16.99 10.86
N ALA A 40 4.44 17.72 9.88
CA ALA A 40 4.21 17.45 8.47
C ALA A 40 4.84 16.13 8.02
N LEU A 41 6.06 15.83 8.48
CA LEU A 41 6.74 14.56 8.15
C LEU A 41 6.01 13.36 8.74
N VAL A 42 5.67 13.40 10.03
CA VAL A 42 4.96 12.29 10.71
C VAL A 42 3.62 12.00 10.01
N ALA A 43 2.83 13.04 9.71
CA ALA A 43 1.57 12.86 8.99
C ALA A 43 1.78 12.26 7.60
N GLY A 44 2.81 12.70 6.87
CA GLY A 44 3.12 12.13 5.57
C GLY A 44 3.65 10.69 5.63
N GLU A 45 4.41 10.34 6.67
CA GLU A 45 4.92 8.98 6.88
C GLU A 45 3.78 8.00 7.22
N GLU A 46 2.80 8.41 8.03
CA GLU A 46 1.61 7.58 8.30
C GLU A 46 0.82 7.28 7.02
N VAL A 47 0.64 8.28 6.14
CA VAL A 47 -0.04 8.08 4.85
C VAL A 47 0.79 7.22 3.90
N LEU A 48 2.11 7.39 3.89
CA LEU A 48 3.02 6.58 3.09
C LEU A 48 2.95 5.10 3.51
N ASP A 49 2.93 4.84 4.81
CA ASP A 49 2.83 3.49 5.39
C ASP A 49 1.46 2.86 5.07
N GLU A 50 0.37 3.64 5.15
CA GLU A 50 -0.97 3.21 4.72
C GLU A 50 -1.02 2.85 3.23
N MET A 51 -0.41 3.67 2.37
CA MET A 51 -0.33 3.39 0.92
C MET A 51 0.55 2.18 0.59
N ALA A 52 1.62 1.96 1.37
CA ALA A 52 2.52 0.82 1.19
C ALA A 52 1.94 -0.49 1.77
N GLY A 53 1.03 -0.41 2.74
CA GLY A 53 0.36 -1.56 3.33
C GLY A 53 -0.80 -2.11 2.48
N ASP A 54 -1.39 -1.30 1.60
CA ASP A 54 -2.53 -1.69 0.74
C ASP A 54 -2.13 -2.68 -0.38
N GLU A 55 -0.84 -2.90 -0.62
CA GLU A 55 -0.33 -3.87 -1.61
C GLU A 55 -0.04 -5.27 -1.04
N GLU A 56 -0.30 -5.54 0.25
CA GLU A 56 -0.11 -6.87 0.88
C GLU A 56 -1.41 -7.57 1.34
N ASP A 57 -2.61 -7.00 1.10
CA ASP A 57 -3.90 -7.61 1.42
C ASP A 57 -4.69 -8.04 0.16
N GLU A 58 -4.04 -8.79 -0.75
CA GLU A 58 -4.77 -9.65 -1.70
C GLU A 58 -4.34 -11.12 -1.48
N ASP A 59 -5.29 -11.88 -0.90
CA ASP A 59 -5.44 -13.33 -0.96
C ASP A 59 -4.74 -14.21 0.12
N GLU A 60 -5.14 -14.08 1.38
CA GLU A 60 -5.19 -15.26 2.26
C GLU A 60 -6.56 -15.33 2.97
N ASP A 61 -7.50 -16.12 2.41
CA ASP A 61 -8.24 -17.17 3.16
C ASP A 61 -9.46 -17.75 2.40
N GLY A 62 -9.49 -19.09 2.31
CA GLY A 62 -10.70 -19.94 2.22
C GLY A 62 -11.09 -20.40 0.81
N ASP A 63 -11.09 -21.70 0.45
CA ASP A 63 -11.63 -22.82 1.20
C ASP A 63 -11.09 -24.15 0.60
N GLU A 64 -10.37 -24.89 1.44
CA GLU A 64 -10.24 -26.35 1.32
C GLU A 64 -11.64 -26.97 1.48
N VAL A 65 -12.16 -27.67 0.46
CA VAL A 65 -12.96 -28.92 0.52
C VAL A 65 -13.56 -29.16 -0.89
N VAL A 66 -13.75 -30.34 -1.46
CA VAL A 66 -13.75 -31.74 -1.01
C VAL A 66 -13.47 -32.59 -2.26
N ALA A 67 -12.77 -33.70 -2.10
CA ALA A 67 -12.75 -34.77 -3.09
C ALA A 67 -14.18 -35.29 -3.32
N GLU A 68 -14.74 -35.10 -4.51
CA GLU A 68 -15.92 -35.84 -4.95
C GLU A 68 -15.46 -36.93 -5.93
N ASP A 69 -15.52 -38.15 -5.40
CA ASP A 69 -15.51 -39.43 -6.09
C ASP A 69 -16.62 -39.43 -7.15
N ASP A 70 -16.26 -39.30 -8.44
CA ASP A 70 -17.14 -39.69 -9.54
C ASP A 70 -16.50 -40.89 -10.25
N SER A 71 -17.16 -42.03 -10.03
CA SER A 71 -16.89 -43.31 -10.65
C SER A 71 -17.02 -43.23 -12.16
N ASP A 72 -16.04 -43.73 -12.92
CA ASP A 72 -16.32 -44.26 -14.26
C ASP A 72 -15.68 -45.64 -14.45
N GLU A 73 -16.59 -46.61 -14.56
CA GLU A 73 -16.38 -48.03 -14.78
C GLU A 73 -16.03 -48.27 -16.26
N GLU A 74 -14.75 -48.44 -16.61
CA GLU A 74 -14.38 -49.06 -17.89
C GLU A 74 -14.02 -50.54 -17.68
N LYS A 75 -15.04 -51.39 -17.86
CA LYS A 75 -14.87 -52.85 -18.03
C LYS A 75 -13.96 -53.13 -19.24
N ALA A 76 -12.69 -53.42 -18.96
CA ALA A 76 -11.84 -54.12 -19.93
C ALA A 76 -12.33 -55.56 -20.10
N THR A 77 -12.93 -55.84 -21.25
CA THR A 77 -13.34 -57.16 -21.69
C THR A 77 -12.11 -58.05 -21.87
N ALA A 78 -12.07 -59.20 -21.19
CA ALA A 78 -11.15 -60.30 -21.48
C ALA A 78 -11.95 -61.57 -21.75
#